data_AF-A0A969G4K1-F1
#
_entry.id   AF-A0A969G4K1-F1
#
_cell.length_a   1.000
_cell.length_b   1.000
_cell.length_c   1.000
_cell.angle_alpha   90.00
_cell.angle_beta   90.00
_cell.angle_gamma   90.00
#
_symmetry.space_group_name_H-M   'P 1'
#
loop_
_entity.id
_entity.type
_entity.pdbx_description
1 polymer ?
#
loop_
_entity_poly.entity_id
_entity_poly.type
_entity_poly.pdbx_seq_one_letter_code
_entity_poly.pdbx_strand_id
1 'polypeptide(L)'
;MTQAKNPIRLLSKREDFSKEVSERVELIEQLLSIGTALSGKQNLGDLLNFILAKSREITCSDAGSVFLIDKNESMANLIFKVAQNDSLPNVSFNEFAVPLSPRSLAGYVALTGQSLNIPDAYELLPHLPYQLDRSFDRDFGYRTRSILVLPMQDQEGEIIGVIQLLNRKIDGETTLTLDNVYDVTVAYSEWEERIIRSLASQAAISIERNNLQASIENLFEGFVTASIQAIESRDPTTAGHSERVAQLTLRLAEEVNGINQGQLKLIHFHDRQLQEIRYAALLHDFGKIGVPELILNKRQKLYPEQMQVLKSRFSLVQRTLEMSCAQEKFRYLVEHPHHHGESNHSCEHCRYLEQMEDDLNKAINQLKLYWDLVNEFNEPEAIANRKFESLSDELLEKVDALSQYNYIDTDGQVKPLVTPEEMEQLLVPRGNLNRAERLAIESHVSHSFEFLKQIPWTPQLKAIPMIAYGHHEKLDGTGYPLGLKKAEIPIQTQMMSVADIYDALTAADRPYKKSLPVEVGLRILKEEAERDKINTDLVEVFIQKQVFTALGHSL
;
A
#
# COMPACT_ATOMS: atom_id res chain seq x y z
N MET A 1 -31.86 24.35 -84.24
CA MET A 1 -30.62 24.94 -83.69
C MET A 1 -30.62 24.69 -82.19
N THR A 2 -30.08 23.54 -81.77
CA THR A 2 -30.04 23.07 -80.39
C THR A 2 -28.57 22.97 -80.02
N GLN A 3 -28.08 23.86 -79.17
CA GLN A 3 -26.69 23.88 -78.72
C GLN A 3 -26.41 22.62 -77.88
N ALA A 4 -25.51 21.80 -78.41
CA ALA A 4 -24.98 20.61 -77.77
C ALA A 4 -24.22 20.98 -76.49
N LYS A 5 -24.66 20.45 -75.34
CA LYS A 5 -23.87 20.42 -74.10
C LYS A 5 -22.70 19.46 -74.32
N ASN A 6 -21.49 19.99 -74.19
CA ASN A 6 -20.23 19.30 -74.45
C ASN A 6 -20.03 18.10 -73.47
N PRO A 7 -20.06 16.83 -73.93
CA PRO A 7 -20.03 15.64 -73.06
C PRO A 7 -18.74 15.50 -72.23
N ILE A 8 -17.64 16.05 -72.72
CA ILE A 8 -16.30 15.95 -72.14
C ILE A 8 -16.19 16.69 -70.79
N ARG A 9 -17.00 17.74 -70.57
CA ARG A 9 -17.00 18.54 -69.34
C ARG A 9 -17.81 17.90 -68.19
N LEU A 10 -18.64 16.91 -68.50
CA LEU A 10 -19.43 16.15 -67.53
C LEU A 10 -18.70 14.88 -67.07
N LEU A 11 -17.87 14.28 -67.94
CA LEU A 11 -17.03 13.12 -67.61
C LEU A 11 -15.84 13.50 -66.71
N SER A 12 -15.13 14.59 -67.01
CA SER A 12 -14.05 15.12 -66.14
C SER A 12 -14.53 15.46 -64.74
N LYS A 13 -15.68 16.14 -64.61
CA LYS A 13 -16.31 16.42 -63.31
C LYS A 13 -16.71 15.16 -62.53
N ARG A 14 -16.97 14.04 -63.21
CA ARG A 14 -17.37 12.78 -62.59
C ARG A 14 -16.17 11.98 -62.11
N GLU A 15 -15.08 12.00 -62.88
CA GLU A 15 -13.79 11.43 -62.51
C GLU A 15 -13.17 12.20 -61.33
N ASP A 16 -13.17 13.54 -61.35
CA ASP A 16 -12.70 14.37 -60.23
C ASP A 16 -13.50 14.13 -58.95
N PHE A 17 -14.84 14.02 -59.06
CA PHE A 17 -15.70 13.74 -57.89
C PHE A 17 -15.52 12.31 -57.36
N SER A 18 -15.28 11.33 -58.24
CA SER A 18 -14.98 9.95 -57.83
C SER A 18 -13.64 9.86 -57.13
N LYS A 19 -12.65 10.63 -57.57
CA LYS A 19 -11.31 10.71 -56.96
C LYS A 19 -11.38 11.34 -55.58
N GLU A 20 -12.09 12.48 -55.45
CA GLU A 20 -12.28 13.19 -54.19
C GLU A 20 -13.05 12.34 -53.15
N VAL A 21 -14.03 11.54 -53.59
CA VAL A 21 -14.75 10.61 -52.71
C VAL A 21 -13.85 9.45 -52.28
N SER A 22 -13.05 8.88 -53.19
CA SER A 22 -12.12 7.81 -52.86
C SER A 22 -11.06 8.27 -51.86
N GLU A 23 -10.47 9.45 -52.05
CA GLU A 23 -9.49 10.06 -51.15
C GLU A 23 -10.08 10.33 -49.74
N ARG A 24 -11.36 10.72 -49.65
CA ARG A 24 -12.05 10.89 -48.36
C ARG A 24 -12.36 9.58 -47.64
N VAL A 25 -12.63 8.50 -48.38
CA VAL A 25 -12.86 7.17 -47.79
C VAL A 25 -11.55 6.60 -47.25
N GLU A 26 -10.49 6.69 -48.04
CA GLU A 26 -9.14 6.25 -47.65
C GLU A 26 -8.65 7.01 -46.40
N LEU A 27 -8.96 8.31 -46.31
CA LEU A 27 -8.69 9.11 -45.13
C LEU A 27 -9.41 8.60 -43.87
N ILE A 28 -10.70 8.26 -43.97
CA ILE A 28 -11.48 7.76 -42.85
C ILE A 28 -10.91 6.42 -42.38
N GLU A 29 -10.56 5.53 -43.31
CA GLU A 29 -9.95 4.24 -43.00
C GLU A 29 -8.58 4.40 -42.32
N GLN A 30 -7.74 5.33 -42.81
CA GLN A 30 -6.46 5.64 -42.18
C GLN A 30 -6.66 6.19 -40.77
N LEU A 31 -7.54 7.17 -40.57
CA LEU A 31 -7.84 7.73 -39.24
C LEU A 31 -8.41 6.69 -38.27
N LEU A 32 -9.28 5.79 -38.73
CA LEU A 32 -9.83 4.70 -37.91
C LEU A 32 -8.75 3.68 -37.53
N SER A 33 -7.87 3.32 -38.48
CA SER A 33 -6.76 2.41 -38.20
C SER A 33 -5.78 3.00 -37.19
N ILE A 34 -5.49 4.30 -37.30
CA ILE A 34 -4.62 5.01 -36.37
C ILE A 34 -5.30 5.13 -35.00
N GLY A 35 -6.57 5.54 -34.93
CA GLY A 35 -7.33 5.60 -33.68
C GLY A 35 -7.36 4.26 -32.93
N THR A 36 -7.50 3.16 -33.67
CA THR A 36 -7.44 1.80 -33.11
C THR A 36 -6.04 1.48 -32.57
N ALA A 37 -4.98 1.80 -33.32
CA ALA A 37 -3.60 1.55 -32.91
C ALA A 37 -3.17 2.41 -31.71
N LEU A 38 -3.63 3.67 -31.63
CA LEU A 38 -3.38 4.57 -30.49
C LEU A 38 -3.95 3.99 -29.19
N SER A 39 -5.15 3.38 -29.25
CA SER A 39 -5.82 2.79 -28.09
C SER A 39 -5.06 1.62 -27.43
N GLY A 40 -4.16 0.96 -28.18
CA GLY A 40 -3.40 -0.21 -27.71
C GLY A 40 -2.02 0.11 -27.12
N LYS A 41 -1.52 1.35 -27.22
CA LYS A 41 -0.18 1.73 -26.77
C LYS A 41 -0.22 2.30 -25.33
N GLN A 42 0.40 1.59 -24.39
CA GLN A 42 0.48 2.03 -22.99
C GLN A 42 1.69 2.95 -22.71
N ASN A 43 2.79 2.80 -23.44
CA ASN A 43 3.98 3.63 -23.27
C ASN A 43 3.83 4.95 -24.04
N LEU A 44 4.01 6.08 -23.34
CA LEU A 44 3.93 7.43 -23.92
C LEU A 44 4.94 7.64 -25.06
N GLY A 45 6.18 7.21 -24.90
CA GLY A 45 7.23 7.36 -25.92
C GLY A 45 6.89 6.59 -27.20
N ASP A 46 6.39 5.36 -27.08
CA ASP A 46 5.96 4.56 -28.23
C ASP A 46 4.75 5.19 -28.95
N LEU A 47 3.81 5.74 -28.17
CA LEU A 47 2.64 6.43 -28.68
C LEU A 47 3.06 7.67 -29.49
N LEU A 48 3.92 8.52 -28.92
CA LEU A 48 4.43 9.73 -29.56
C LEU A 48 5.21 9.42 -30.85
N ASN A 49 6.08 8.41 -30.83
CA ASN A 49 6.80 7.96 -32.01
C ASN A 49 5.87 7.48 -33.12
N PHE A 50 4.83 6.72 -32.76
CA PHE A 50 3.86 6.22 -33.72
C PHE A 50 3.05 7.35 -34.35
N ILE A 51 2.57 8.31 -33.55
CA ILE A 51 1.83 9.48 -34.04
C ILE A 51 2.70 10.30 -35.00
N LEU A 52 3.95 10.55 -34.63
CA LEU A 52 4.86 11.34 -35.45
C LEU A 52 5.18 10.64 -36.76
N ALA A 53 5.45 9.33 -36.72
CA ALA A 53 5.70 8.53 -37.92
C ALA A 53 4.49 8.56 -38.88
N LYS A 54 3.28 8.36 -38.35
CA LYS A 54 2.04 8.42 -39.16
C LYS A 54 1.75 9.82 -39.69
N SER A 55 2.02 10.85 -38.90
CA SER A 55 1.86 12.24 -39.37
C SER A 55 2.80 12.56 -40.53
N ARG A 56 4.04 12.10 -40.43
CA ARG A 56 5.05 12.24 -41.50
C ARG A 56 4.72 11.42 -42.73
N GLU A 57 4.21 10.19 -42.57
CA GLU A 57 3.77 9.34 -43.68
C GLU A 57 2.61 9.97 -44.46
N ILE A 58 1.55 10.41 -43.77
CA ILE A 58 0.36 11.04 -44.38
C ILE A 58 0.72 12.30 -45.17
N THR A 59 1.66 13.09 -44.64
CA THR A 59 2.08 14.35 -45.25
C THR A 59 3.37 14.22 -46.04
N CYS A 60 3.95 13.03 -46.23
CA CYS A 60 5.31 12.87 -46.76
C CYS A 60 6.34 13.91 -46.23
N SER A 61 6.28 14.23 -44.93
CA SER A 61 7.18 15.20 -44.31
C SER A 61 8.54 14.57 -44.06
N ASP A 62 9.60 15.25 -44.47
CA ASP A 62 10.96 14.76 -44.27
C ASP A 62 11.34 14.62 -42.80
N ALA A 63 10.90 15.56 -41.96
CA ALA A 63 11.16 15.49 -40.53
C ALA A 63 9.95 15.92 -39.70
N GLY A 64 9.99 15.61 -38.42
CA GLY A 64 9.03 16.12 -37.47
C GLY A 64 9.49 15.97 -36.03
N SER A 65 8.81 16.66 -35.13
CA SER A 65 9.08 16.66 -33.70
C SER A 65 7.80 16.84 -32.90
N VAL A 66 7.74 16.24 -31.71
CA VAL A 66 6.67 16.44 -30.74
C VAL A 66 7.23 17.07 -29.47
N PHE A 67 6.55 18.12 -29.02
CA PHE A 67 6.80 18.82 -27.76
C PHE A 67 5.63 18.61 -26.81
N LEU A 68 5.90 18.34 -25.54
CA LEU A 68 4.87 18.33 -24.49
C LEU A 68 5.07 19.51 -23.55
N ILE A 69 3.97 20.07 -23.04
CA ILE A 69 4.02 21.15 -22.06
C ILE A 69 4.22 20.53 -20.68
N ASP A 70 5.25 20.98 -19.97
CA ASP A 70 5.45 20.66 -18.56
C ASP A 70 5.01 21.84 -17.68
N LYS A 71 4.03 21.57 -16.81
CA LYS A 71 3.44 22.53 -15.87
C LYS A 71 3.99 22.38 -14.43
N ASN A 72 4.97 21.49 -14.19
CA ASN A 72 5.44 21.15 -12.83
C ASN A 72 6.44 22.15 -12.23
N GLU A 73 7.08 23.01 -13.03
CA GLU A 73 8.04 24.01 -12.56
C GLU A 73 7.45 25.42 -12.46
N SER A 74 8.09 26.31 -11.70
CA SER A 74 7.70 27.73 -11.55
C SER A 74 7.64 28.51 -12.87
N MET A 75 8.19 27.95 -13.95
CA MET A 75 8.10 28.42 -15.34
C MET A 75 7.64 27.25 -16.22
N ALA A 76 6.56 27.42 -16.97
CA ALA A 76 6.12 26.40 -17.92
C ALA A 76 7.15 26.23 -19.05
N ASN A 77 7.50 24.99 -19.36
CA ASN A 77 8.48 24.65 -20.39
C ASN A 77 7.86 23.72 -21.44
N LEU A 78 8.40 23.75 -22.66
CA LEU A 78 8.16 22.75 -23.69
C LEU A 78 9.27 21.72 -23.65
N ILE A 79 8.93 20.47 -23.37
CA ILE A 79 9.86 19.35 -23.40
C ILE A 79 9.85 18.76 -24.80
N PHE A 80 11.00 18.79 -25.48
CA PHE A 80 11.22 18.05 -26.72
C PHE A 80 11.27 16.56 -26.39
N LYS A 81 10.30 15.79 -26.90
CA LYS A 81 10.15 14.37 -26.54
C LYS A 81 10.59 13.41 -27.63
N VAL A 82 10.19 13.67 -28.86
CA VAL A 82 10.45 12.78 -29.98
C VAL A 82 10.75 13.61 -31.22
N ALA A 83 11.72 13.16 -32.01
CA ALA A 83 11.90 13.61 -33.38
C ALA A 83 12.33 12.49 -34.29
N GLN A 84 12.01 12.67 -35.57
CA GLN A 84 12.32 11.73 -36.64
C GLN A 84 12.70 12.55 -37.89
N ASN A 85 13.66 12.05 -38.67
CA ASN A 85 14.14 12.70 -39.88
C ASN A 85 14.58 11.62 -40.90
N ASP A 86 14.04 11.63 -42.11
CA ASP A 86 14.38 10.66 -43.15
C ASP A 86 15.72 10.96 -43.80
N SER A 87 16.01 12.24 -44.05
CA SER A 87 17.24 12.68 -44.73
C SER A 87 18.47 12.64 -43.81
N LEU A 88 18.26 12.68 -42.50
CA LEU A 88 19.29 12.61 -41.46
C LEU A 88 18.94 11.55 -40.39
N PRO A 89 18.89 10.26 -40.75
CA PRO A 89 18.37 9.20 -39.87
C PRO A 89 19.32 8.87 -38.70
N ASN A 90 20.60 9.22 -38.81
CA ASN A 90 21.62 8.93 -37.79
C ASN A 90 21.78 10.02 -36.73
N VAL A 91 21.00 11.10 -36.80
CA VAL A 91 21.02 12.17 -35.79
C VAL A 91 20.23 11.69 -34.58
N SER A 92 20.91 11.48 -33.45
CA SER A 92 20.23 11.17 -32.19
C SER A 92 19.70 12.44 -31.55
N PHE A 93 18.42 12.45 -31.23
CA PHE A 93 17.81 13.55 -30.47
C PHE A 93 17.73 13.16 -29.00
N ASN A 94 18.28 14.02 -28.13
CA ASN A 94 18.10 13.89 -26.69
C ASN A 94 16.89 14.71 -26.26
N GLU A 95 16.23 14.31 -25.17
CA GLU A 95 15.21 15.16 -24.56
C GLU A 95 15.86 16.45 -24.00
N PHE A 96 15.23 17.60 -24.25
CA PHE A 96 15.62 18.88 -23.67
C PHE A 96 14.41 19.78 -23.46
N ALA A 97 14.53 20.71 -22.53
CA ALA A 97 13.50 21.70 -22.24
C ALA A 97 13.77 23.01 -22.99
N VAL A 98 12.72 23.60 -23.54
CA VAL A 98 12.71 24.93 -24.15
C VAL A 98 11.73 25.81 -23.38
N PRO A 99 12.07 27.08 -23.07
CA PRO A 99 11.13 27.97 -22.41
C PRO A 99 9.83 28.13 -23.21
N LEU A 100 8.68 28.04 -22.53
CA LEU A 100 7.39 28.32 -23.17
C LEU A 100 7.30 29.82 -23.48
N SER A 101 7.57 30.18 -24.73
CA SER A 101 7.68 31.56 -25.19
C SER A 101 7.09 31.71 -26.58
N PRO A 102 6.39 32.82 -26.88
CA PRO A 102 5.85 33.05 -28.22
C PRO A 102 6.94 33.22 -29.28
N ARG A 103 8.23 33.34 -28.88
CA ARG A 103 9.36 33.50 -29.80
C ARG A 103 9.69 32.25 -30.62
N SER A 104 9.42 31.06 -30.10
CA SER A 104 9.60 29.82 -30.88
C SER A 104 8.30 29.45 -31.58
N LEU A 105 8.40 28.80 -32.74
CA LEU A 105 7.22 28.32 -33.48
C LEU A 105 6.34 27.41 -32.60
N ALA A 106 6.95 26.41 -31.96
CA ALA A 106 6.25 25.52 -31.04
C ALA A 106 5.67 26.27 -29.83
N GLY A 107 6.40 27.23 -29.26
CA GLY A 107 5.93 28.02 -28.12
C GLY A 107 4.76 28.95 -28.47
N TYR A 108 4.75 29.55 -29.65
CA TYR A 108 3.60 30.33 -30.13
C TYR A 108 2.35 29.47 -30.26
N VAL A 109 2.45 28.29 -30.90
CA VAL A 109 1.31 27.39 -31.06
C VAL A 109 0.83 26.86 -29.70
N ALA A 110 1.76 26.50 -28.81
CA ALA A 110 1.46 26.03 -27.46
C ALA A 110 0.71 27.08 -26.62
N LEU A 111 1.04 28.37 -26.78
CA LEU A 111 0.42 29.47 -26.03
C LEU A 111 -0.91 29.95 -26.63
N THR A 112 -1.05 29.89 -27.96
CA THR A 112 -2.20 30.50 -28.66
C THR A 112 -3.23 29.49 -29.15
N GLY A 113 -2.85 28.22 -29.30
CA GLY A 113 -3.65 27.21 -29.98
C GLY A 113 -3.84 27.44 -31.48
N GLN A 114 -3.22 28.48 -32.04
CA GLN A 114 -3.29 28.76 -33.47
C GLN A 114 -2.21 27.98 -34.20
N SER A 115 -2.59 27.26 -35.25
CA SER A 115 -1.62 26.55 -36.07
C SER A 115 -0.85 27.46 -36.99
N LEU A 116 0.36 27.03 -37.32
CA LEU A 116 1.23 27.70 -38.29
C LEU A 116 1.45 26.78 -39.48
N ASN A 117 1.06 27.24 -40.66
CA ASN A 117 1.38 26.60 -41.93
C ASN A 117 2.22 27.58 -42.75
N ILE A 118 3.53 27.36 -42.76
CA ILE A 118 4.54 28.27 -43.30
C ILE A 118 5.10 27.66 -44.59
N PRO A 119 4.86 28.28 -45.76
CA PRO A 119 5.38 27.79 -47.04
C PRO A 119 6.91 27.81 -47.12
N ASP A 120 7.54 28.87 -46.63
CA ASP A 120 8.99 29.04 -46.55
C ASP A 120 9.41 29.74 -45.26
N ALA A 121 10.13 29.00 -44.41
CA ALA A 121 10.56 29.45 -43.09
C ALA A 121 11.65 30.54 -43.12
N TYR A 122 12.32 30.74 -44.26
CA TYR A 122 13.30 31.82 -44.44
C TYR A 122 12.67 33.12 -44.94
N GLU A 123 11.41 33.08 -45.37
CA GLU A 123 10.63 34.26 -45.81
C GLU A 123 9.74 34.84 -44.69
N LEU A 124 9.89 34.38 -43.46
CA LEU A 124 9.14 34.89 -42.30
C LEU A 124 9.36 36.40 -42.08
N LEU A 125 8.26 37.12 -41.88
CA LEU A 125 8.28 38.57 -41.67
C LEU A 125 8.89 38.92 -40.29
N PRO A 126 9.77 39.94 -40.19
CA PRO A 126 10.50 40.24 -38.94
C PRO A 126 9.63 40.65 -37.74
N HIS A 127 8.39 41.08 -37.98
CA HIS A 127 7.47 41.58 -36.94
C HIS A 127 6.59 40.48 -36.34
N LEU A 128 6.66 39.24 -36.84
CA LEU A 128 5.93 38.13 -36.28
C LEU A 128 6.44 37.80 -34.87
N PRO A 129 5.56 37.34 -33.96
CA PRO A 129 5.95 37.07 -32.58
C PRO A 129 6.90 35.87 -32.44
N TYR A 130 6.98 35.02 -33.46
CA TYR A 130 7.80 33.80 -33.54
C TYR A 130 8.88 33.89 -34.62
N GLN A 131 9.93 33.09 -34.47
CA GLN A 131 11.04 32.98 -35.41
C GLN A 131 11.47 31.51 -35.58
N LEU A 132 12.10 31.20 -36.72
CA LEU A 132 12.78 29.92 -36.93
C LEU A 132 14.11 29.92 -36.19
N ASP A 133 14.34 28.91 -35.35
CA ASP A 133 15.69 28.61 -34.88
C ASP A 133 16.47 27.92 -36.00
N ARG A 134 17.55 28.56 -36.44
CA ARG A 134 18.42 28.11 -37.55
C ARG A 134 19.64 27.34 -37.07
N SER A 135 19.78 27.10 -35.76
CA SER A 135 20.90 26.36 -35.19
C SER A 135 21.04 24.98 -35.82
N PHE A 136 19.95 24.21 -35.87
CA PHE A 136 19.93 22.88 -36.47
C PHE A 136 20.31 22.88 -37.96
N ASP A 137 19.71 23.77 -38.75
CA ASP A 137 20.02 23.93 -40.19
C ASP A 137 21.52 24.17 -40.41
N ARG A 138 22.12 25.05 -39.62
CA ARG A 138 23.55 25.39 -39.71
C ARG A 138 24.44 24.24 -39.25
N ASP A 139 24.11 23.61 -38.13
CA ASP A 139 25.00 22.65 -37.46
C ASP A 139 24.98 21.28 -38.15
N PHE A 140 23.88 20.92 -38.83
CA PHE A 140 23.71 19.62 -39.50
C PHE A 140 23.63 19.70 -41.04
N GLY A 141 23.78 20.90 -41.63
CA GLY A 141 23.69 21.08 -43.08
C GLY A 141 22.29 20.79 -43.63
N TYR A 142 21.26 21.09 -42.83
CA TYR A 142 19.86 20.91 -43.19
C TYR A 142 19.25 22.25 -43.63
N ARG A 143 18.20 22.21 -44.46
CA ARG A 143 17.47 23.42 -44.87
C ARG A 143 15.99 23.24 -44.60
N THR A 144 15.48 23.98 -43.63
CA THR A 144 14.05 24.02 -43.31
C THR A 144 13.34 25.01 -44.22
N ARG A 145 12.39 24.54 -45.03
CA ARG A 145 11.57 25.34 -45.94
C ARG A 145 10.11 25.35 -45.50
N SER A 146 9.33 24.31 -45.79
CA SER A 146 7.93 24.27 -45.37
C SER A 146 7.80 23.75 -43.94
N ILE A 147 6.93 24.37 -43.14
CA ILE A 147 6.71 24.00 -41.73
C ILE A 147 5.20 23.94 -41.46
N LEU A 148 4.76 22.87 -40.83
CA LEU A 148 3.42 22.76 -40.25
C LEU A 148 3.53 22.54 -38.75
N VAL A 149 2.99 23.46 -37.95
CA VAL A 149 2.98 23.39 -36.48
C VAL A 149 1.54 23.40 -35.99
N LEU A 150 1.17 22.38 -35.23
CA LEU A 150 -0.22 22.14 -34.82
C LEU A 150 -0.30 21.87 -33.31
N PRO A 151 -1.30 22.42 -32.62
CA PRO A 151 -1.50 22.12 -31.20
C PRO A 151 -2.02 20.70 -31.03
N MET A 152 -1.59 20.05 -29.95
CA MET A 152 -2.19 18.83 -29.42
C MET A 152 -3.17 19.26 -28.33
N GLN A 153 -4.44 19.29 -28.67
CA GLN A 153 -5.52 19.86 -27.86
C GLN A 153 -6.53 18.78 -27.47
N ASP A 154 -6.93 18.76 -26.20
CA ASP A 154 -7.96 17.85 -25.67
C ASP A 154 -9.40 18.36 -25.94
N GLN A 155 -10.40 17.75 -25.29
CA GLN A 155 -11.82 18.06 -25.52
C GLN A 155 -12.25 19.37 -24.86
N GLU A 156 -11.60 19.72 -23.76
CA GLU A 156 -11.79 20.94 -22.98
C GLU A 156 -11.11 22.15 -23.62
N GLY A 157 -10.23 21.90 -24.59
CA GLY A 157 -9.50 22.92 -25.32
C GLY A 157 -8.15 23.25 -24.70
N GLU A 158 -7.70 22.49 -23.70
CA GLU A 158 -6.37 22.63 -23.13
C GLU A 158 -5.34 22.04 -24.09
N ILE A 159 -4.22 22.74 -24.21
CA ILE A 159 -3.10 22.33 -25.07
C ILE A 159 -2.13 21.56 -24.18
N ILE A 160 -1.88 20.31 -24.53
CA ILE A 160 -0.93 19.46 -23.80
C ILE A 160 0.43 19.38 -24.49
N GLY A 161 0.51 19.82 -25.73
CA GLY A 161 1.72 19.73 -26.54
C GLY A 161 1.54 20.29 -27.95
N VAL A 162 2.57 20.10 -28.77
CA VAL A 162 2.64 20.59 -30.14
C VAL A 162 3.32 19.56 -31.03
N ILE A 163 2.76 19.31 -32.20
CA ILE A 163 3.41 18.55 -33.26
C ILE A 163 3.92 19.53 -34.33
N GLN A 164 5.17 19.34 -34.73
CA GLN A 164 5.83 20.12 -35.78
C GLN A 164 6.29 19.16 -36.87
N LEU A 165 5.94 19.46 -38.12
CA LEU A 165 6.37 18.74 -39.31
C LEU A 165 7.15 19.70 -40.20
N LEU A 166 8.22 19.19 -40.80
CA LEU A 166 9.16 19.95 -41.61
C LEU A 166 9.29 19.33 -42.99
N ASN A 167 9.40 20.21 -43.98
CA ASN A 167 9.71 19.90 -45.37
C ASN A 167 8.77 18.84 -45.96
N ARG A 168 7.56 19.25 -46.31
CA ARG A 168 6.64 18.48 -47.15
C ARG A 168 7.31 18.17 -48.49
N LYS A 169 7.72 16.92 -48.70
CA LYS A 169 8.36 16.45 -49.95
C LYS A 169 7.32 16.30 -51.04
N ILE A 170 7.66 16.45 -52.32
CA ILE A 170 6.76 16.08 -53.43
C ILE A 170 6.64 14.55 -53.52
N ASP A 171 7.78 13.87 -53.36
CA ASP A 171 7.91 12.42 -53.31
C ASP A 171 8.53 11.99 -51.98
N GLY A 172 7.85 11.10 -51.26
CA GLY A 172 8.23 10.64 -49.93
C GLY A 172 9.58 9.94 -49.87
N GLU A 173 10.02 9.31 -50.96
CA GLU A 173 11.30 8.58 -51.03
C GLU A 173 12.51 9.50 -51.28
N THR A 174 12.27 10.80 -51.53
CA THR A 174 13.36 11.73 -51.86
C THR A 174 14.15 12.12 -50.60
N THR A 175 15.48 12.00 -50.68
CA THR A 175 16.41 12.56 -49.68
C THR A 175 16.67 14.03 -49.97
N LEU A 176 16.50 14.88 -48.95
CA LEU A 176 16.75 16.31 -49.03
C LEU A 176 18.24 16.63 -48.92
N THR A 177 18.67 17.55 -49.79
CA THR A 177 19.99 18.18 -49.75
C THR A 177 19.81 19.69 -49.87
N LEU A 178 20.86 20.45 -49.54
CA LEU A 178 20.84 21.91 -49.66
C LEU A 178 20.53 22.39 -51.10
N ASP A 179 20.90 21.58 -52.10
CA ASP A 179 20.74 21.94 -53.52
C ASP A 179 19.34 21.64 -54.06
N ASN A 180 18.68 20.59 -53.56
CA ASN A 180 17.41 20.13 -54.13
C ASN A 180 16.17 20.62 -53.37
N VAL A 181 16.31 21.13 -52.13
CA VAL A 181 15.19 21.39 -51.23
C VAL A 181 14.11 22.29 -51.85
N TYR A 182 14.49 23.26 -52.68
CA TYR A 182 13.55 24.19 -53.33
C TYR A 182 12.74 23.54 -54.47
N ASP A 183 13.28 22.49 -55.08
CA ASP A 183 12.66 21.79 -56.20
C ASP A 183 11.79 20.62 -55.74
N VAL A 184 12.13 20.01 -54.60
CA VAL A 184 11.51 18.76 -54.13
C VAL A 184 10.59 18.92 -52.92
N THR A 185 10.42 20.13 -52.40
CA THR A 185 9.48 20.41 -51.30
C THR A 185 8.39 21.39 -51.73
N VAL A 186 7.24 21.33 -51.06
CA VAL A 186 6.10 22.24 -51.28
C VAL A 186 5.49 22.68 -49.95
N ALA A 187 4.56 23.64 -49.98
CA ALA A 187 3.79 24.02 -48.79
C ALA A 187 2.78 22.93 -48.43
N TYR A 188 2.40 22.87 -47.15
CA TYR A 188 1.33 21.97 -46.70
C TYR A 188 -0.02 22.51 -47.15
N SER A 189 -0.89 21.62 -47.62
CA SER A 189 -2.27 21.93 -47.98
C SER A 189 -3.16 22.11 -46.75
N GLU A 190 -4.28 22.83 -46.92
CA GLU A 190 -5.31 22.93 -45.85
C GLU A 190 -5.89 21.55 -45.48
N TRP A 191 -5.92 20.62 -46.44
CA TRP A 191 -6.39 19.26 -46.19
C TRP A 191 -5.45 18.50 -45.25
N GLU A 192 -4.14 18.55 -45.50
CA GLU A 192 -3.11 17.98 -44.62
C GLU A 192 -3.17 18.61 -43.22
N GLU A 193 -3.27 19.94 -43.14
CA GLU A 193 -3.44 20.63 -41.86
C GLU A 193 -4.63 20.10 -41.07
N ARG A 194 -5.81 19.97 -41.71
CA ARG A 194 -7.03 19.48 -41.04
C ARG A 194 -6.88 18.05 -40.53
N ILE A 195 -6.20 17.19 -41.28
CA ILE A 195 -6.02 15.78 -40.90
C ILE A 195 -5.05 15.65 -39.75
N ILE A 196 -3.88 16.30 -39.86
CA ILE A 196 -2.88 16.23 -38.80
C ILE A 196 -3.39 16.92 -37.54
N ARG A 197 -4.21 17.99 -37.65
CA ARG A 197 -4.91 18.56 -36.50
C ARG A 197 -5.83 17.54 -35.83
N SER A 198 -6.63 16.80 -36.60
CA SER A 198 -7.48 15.75 -36.05
C SER A 198 -6.67 14.64 -35.38
N LEU A 199 -5.55 14.24 -35.97
CA LEU A 199 -4.64 13.25 -35.41
C LEU A 199 -3.96 13.75 -34.13
N ALA A 200 -3.54 15.00 -34.10
CA ALA A 200 -2.96 15.67 -32.93
C ALA A 200 -3.95 15.74 -31.75
N SER A 201 -5.24 15.98 -32.01
CA SER A 201 -6.28 15.93 -30.98
C SER A 201 -6.55 14.50 -30.47
N GLN A 202 -6.59 13.49 -31.35
CA GLN A 202 -6.73 12.09 -30.92
C GLN A 202 -5.54 11.63 -30.08
N ALA A 203 -4.34 12.03 -30.48
CA ALA A 203 -3.13 11.84 -29.70
C ALA A 203 -3.22 12.52 -28.33
N ALA A 204 -3.70 13.76 -28.28
CA ALA A 204 -3.84 14.51 -27.03
C ALA A 204 -4.73 13.77 -26.03
N ILE A 205 -5.93 13.36 -26.46
CA ILE A 205 -6.88 12.61 -25.64
C ILE A 205 -6.27 11.30 -25.12
N SER A 206 -5.52 10.58 -25.95
CA SER A 206 -4.87 9.32 -25.55
C SER A 206 -3.76 9.54 -24.51
N ILE A 207 -2.98 10.61 -24.65
CA ILE A 207 -1.90 10.95 -23.71
C ILE A 207 -2.51 11.37 -22.36
N GLU A 208 -3.52 12.23 -22.39
CA GLU A 208 -4.22 12.67 -21.19
C GLU A 208 -4.85 11.50 -20.44
N ARG A 209 -5.50 10.58 -21.15
CA ARG A 209 -6.05 9.35 -20.56
C ARG A 209 -4.98 8.54 -19.84
N ASN A 210 -3.81 8.35 -20.45
CA ASN A 210 -2.70 7.60 -19.83
C ASN A 210 -2.16 8.34 -18.59
N ASN A 211 -2.03 9.66 -18.65
CA ASN A 211 -1.61 10.48 -17.50
C ASN A 211 -2.64 10.45 -16.37
N LEU A 212 -3.93 10.51 -16.69
CA LEU A 212 -5.02 10.41 -15.73
C LEU A 212 -5.03 9.03 -15.07
N GLN A 213 -4.87 7.95 -15.86
CA GLN A 213 -4.75 6.60 -15.34
C GLN A 213 -3.57 6.47 -14.35
N ALA A 214 -2.38 6.96 -14.73
CA ALA A 214 -1.21 6.95 -13.86
C ALA A 214 -1.42 7.80 -12.60
N SER A 215 -2.08 8.95 -12.72
CA SER A 215 -2.41 9.82 -11.58
C SER A 215 -3.37 9.14 -10.60
N ILE A 216 -4.38 8.43 -11.11
CA ILE A 216 -5.29 7.64 -10.27
C ILE A 216 -4.54 6.52 -9.55
N GLU A 217 -3.65 5.80 -10.25
CA GLU A 217 -2.82 4.75 -9.64
C GLU A 217 -1.91 5.32 -8.54
N ASN A 218 -1.25 6.46 -8.78
CA ASN A 218 -0.42 7.15 -7.79
C ASN A 218 -1.21 7.67 -6.58
N LEU A 219 -2.39 8.26 -6.82
CA LEU A 219 -3.28 8.72 -5.75
C LEU A 219 -3.72 7.55 -4.88
N PHE A 220 -4.02 6.41 -5.49
CA PHE A 220 -4.43 5.21 -4.77
C PHE A 220 -3.27 4.61 -3.94
N GLU A 221 -2.08 4.47 -4.51
CA GLU A 221 -0.88 4.04 -3.77
C GLU A 221 -0.57 4.99 -2.60
N GLY A 222 -0.67 6.30 -2.81
CA GLY A 222 -0.51 7.30 -1.75
C GLY A 222 -1.54 7.15 -0.64
N PHE A 223 -2.80 6.88 -0.98
CA PHE A 223 -3.85 6.62 0.00
C PHE A 223 -3.59 5.34 0.82
N VAL A 224 -3.18 4.25 0.17
CA VAL A 224 -2.82 3.00 0.85
C VAL A 224 -1.65 3.23 1.81
N THR A 225 -0.60 3.89 1.35
CA THR A 225 0.59 4.20 2.16
C THR A 225 0.22 5.04 3.39
N ALA A 226 -0.58 6.11 3.21
CA ALA A 226 -1.04 6.95 4.31
C ALA A 226 -1.93 6.17 5.30
N SER A 227 -2.74 5.25 4.80
CA SER A 227 -3.62 4.39 5.62
C SER A 227 -2.80 3.47 6.53
N ILE A 228 -1.74 2.85 6.01
CA ILE A 228 -0.82 2.01 6.78
C ILE A 228 -0.14 2.84 7.88
N GLN A 229 0.43 3.99 7.52
CA GLN A 229 1.10 4.88 8.46
C GLN A 229 0.18 5.31 9.62
N ALA A 230 -1.11 5.54 9.35
CA ALA A 230 -2.08 5.89 10.37
C ALA A 230 -2.27 4.77 11.42
N ILE A 231 -2.29 3.49 11.00
CA ILE A 231 -2.42 2.35 11.91
C ILE A 231 -1.14 2.14 12.72
N GLU A 232 0.02 2.16 12.05
CA GLU A 232 1.32 1.98 12.69
C GLU A 232 1.60 3.07 13.75
N SER A 233 1.05 4.27 13.58
CA SER A 233 1.14 5.33 14.59
C SER A 233 0.40 4.99 15.89
N ARG A 234 -0.63 4.15 15.84
CA ARG A 234 -1.43 3.71 17.00
C ARG A 234 -0.97 2.38 17.58
N ASP A 235 -0.43 1.51 16.73
CA ASP A 235 0.12 0.21 17.09
C ASP A 235 1.59 0.15 16.67
N PRO A 236 2.54 0.52 17.55
CA PRO A 236 3.96 0.42 17.24
C PRO A 236 4.42 -0.99 16.85
N THR A 237 3.62 -2.03 17.14
CA THR A 237 3.94 -3.41 16.81
C THR A 237 3.62 -3.79 15.36
N THR A 238 2.90 -2.94 14.63
CA THR A 238 2.62 -3.13 13.19
C THR A 238 3.57 -2.37 12.28
N ALA A 239 4.56 -1.64 12.83
CA ALA A 239 5.52 -0.87 12.03
C ALA A 239 6.26 -1.74 10.99
N GLY A 240 5.98 -1.51 9.72
CA GLY A 240 6.50 -2.31 8.59
C GLY A 240 5.92 -3.72 8.47
N HIS A 241 5.03 -4.16 9.38
CA HIS A 241 4.42 -5.49 9.36
C HIS A 241 3.60 -5.70 8.09
N SER A 242 2.69 -4.77 7.77
CA SER A 242 1.84 -4.87 6.58
C SER A 242 2.65 -4.94 5.29
N GLU A 243 3.77 -4.20 5.21
CA GLU A 243 4.67 -4.26 4.06
C GLU A 243 5.39 -5.61 3.95
N ARG A 244 5.91 -6.13 5.06
CA ARG A 244 6.59 -7.45 5.08
C ARG A 244 5.63 -8.58 4.72
N VAL A 245 4.41 -8.56 5.27
CA VAL A 245 3.37 -9.54 4.91
C VAL A 245 3.01 -9.43 3.43
N ALA A 246 2.87 -8.23 2.88
CA ALA A 246 2.62 -8.05 1.46
C ALA A 246 3.77 -8.56 0.57
N GLN A 247 5.03 -8.31 0.95
CA GLN A 247 6.21 -8.81 0.23
C GLN A 247 6.26 -10.35 0.25
N LEU A 248 6.07 -10.97 1.41
CA LEU A 248 6.04 -12.43 1.57
C LEU A 248 4.89 -13.05 0.76
N THR A 249 3.69 -12.46 0.85
CA THR A 249 2.49 -12.97 0.15
C THR A 249 2.67 -12.87 -1.36
N LEU A 250 3.20 -11.74 -1.86
CA LEU A 250 3.46 -11.54 -3.28
C LEU A 250 4.52 -12.52 -3.78
N ARG A 251 5.63 -12.67 -3.05
CA ARG A 251 6.67 -13.62 -3.42
C ARG A 251 6.15 -15.06 -3.42
N LEU A 252 5.32 -15.44 -2.47
CA LEU A 252 4.67 -16.75 -2.47
C LEU A 252 3.78 -16.94 -3.70
N ALA A 253 2.99 -15.93 -4.08
CA ALA A 253 2.14 -15.99 -5.27
C ALA A 253 2.95 -16.13 -6.58
N GLU A 254 4.07 -15.41 -6.69
CA GLU A 254 5.01 -15.54 -7.81
C GLU A 254 5.64 -16.93 -7.90
N GLU A 255 6.07 -17.50 -6.76
CA GLU A 255 6.61 -18.86 -6.72
C GLU A 255 5.55 -19.90 -7.09
N VAL A 256 4.29 -19.69 -6.68
CA VAL A 256 3.14 -20.54 -7.06
C VAL A 256 2.91 -20.53 -8.58
N ASN A 257 3.02 -19.37 -9.25
CA ASN A 257 2.92 -19.28 -10.71
C ASN A 257 3.96 -20.13 -11.45
N GLY A 258 5.12 -20.38 -10.83
CA GLY A 258 6.18 -21.23 -11.38
C GLY A 258 5.96 -22.74 -11.21
N ILE A 259 4.90 -23.17 -10.51
CA ILE A 259 4.69 -24.58 -10.17
C ILE A 259 4.01 -25.34 -11.31
N ASN A 260 4.66 -26.41 -11.76
CA ASN A 260 4.17 -27.25 -12.86
C ASN A 260 3.64 -28.62 -12.42
N GLN A 261 3.60 -28.91 -11.11
CA GLN A 261 3.23 -30.21 -10.53
C GLN A 261 2.35 -30.02 -9.28
N GLY A 262 1.58 -31.06 -8.91
CA GLY A 262 0.71 -31.00 -7.72
C GLY A 262 -0.58 -30.18 -7.91
N GLN A 263 -1.27 -29.87 -6.80
CA GLN A 263 -2.57 -29.17 -6.82
C GLN A 263 -2.43 -27.70 -7.24
N LEU A 264 -1.30 -27.07 -6.92
CA LEU A 264 -1.03 -25.66 -7.21
C LEU A 264 -0.79 -25.36 -8.70
N LYS A 265 -0.54 -26.38 -9.53
CA LYS A 265 -0.34 -26.23 -10.99
C LYS A 265 -1.50 -25.51 -11.70
N LEU A 266 -2.73 -25.66 -11.19
CA LEU A 266 -3.93 -25.08 -11.78
C LEU A 266 -4.10 -23.59 -11.44
N ILE A 267 -3.24 -23.06 -10.58
CA ILE A 267 -3.33 -21.71 -10.05
C ILE A 267 -2.29 -20.86 -10.75
N HIS A 268 -2.75 -19.80 -11.41
CA HIS A 268 -1.89 -18.82 -12.05
C HIS A 268 -2.48 -17.42 -11.87
N PHE A 269 -1.68 -16.51 -11.34
CA PHE A 269 -2.01 -15.12 -11.11
C PHE A 269 -1.39 -14.23 -12.19
N HIS A 270 -2.20 -13.41 -12.86
CA HIS A 270 -1.67 -12.37 -13.75
C HIS A 270 -1.25 -11.12 -12.95
N ASP A 271 -0.52 -10.19 -13.56
CA ASP A 271 0.02 -8.99 -12.89
C ASP A 271 -1.03 -8.20 -12.09
N ARG A 272 -2.24 -8.02 -12.65
CA ARG A 272 -3.33 -7.35 -11.93
C ARG A 272 -3.87 -8.13 -10.70
N GLN A 273 -3.83 -9.47 -10.70
CA GLN A 273 -4.20 -10.29 -9.54
C GLN A 273 -3.09 -10.25 -8.48
N LEU A 274 -1.82 -10.21 -8.90
CA LEU A 274 -0.70 -9.98 -7.99
C LEU A 274 -0.81 -8.61 -7.31
N GLN A 275 -1.22 -7.57 -8.05
CA GLN A 275 -1.52 -6.26 -7.50
C GLN A 275 -2.70 -6.30 -6.50
N GLU A 276 -3.77 -7.04 -6.81
CA GLU A 276 -4.90 -7.27 -5.89
C GLU A 276 -4.46 -7.94 -4.57
N ILE A 277 -3.64 -8.98 -4.66
CA ILE A 277 -3.05 -9.69 -3.51
C ILE A 277 -2.20 -8.74 -2.68
N ARG A 278 -1.34 -7.93 -3.32
CA ARG A 278 -0.49 -6.96 -2.62
C ARG A 278 -1.33 -5.97 -1.82
N TYR A 279 -2.34 -5.36 -2.42
CA TYR A 279 -3.17 -4.38 -1.70
C TYR A 279 -4.01 -5.01 -0.59
N ALA A 280 -4.53 -6.23 -0.79
CA ALA A 280 -5.23 -6.95 0.26
C ALA A 280 -4.31 -7.23 1.46
N ALA A 281 -3.07 -7.65 1.20
CA ALA A 281 -2.08 -7.87 2.24
C ALA A 281 -1.62 -6.58 2.93
N LEU A 282 -1.50 -5.46 2.21
CA LEU A 282 -1.18 -4.17 2.83
C LEU A 282 -2.29 -3.67 3.76
N LEU A 283 -3.55 -3.93 3.43
CA LEU A 283 -4.72 -3.37 4.13
C LEU A 283 -5.40 -4.35 5.09
N HIS A 284 -4.90 -5.59 5.23
CA HIS A 284 -5.56 -6.66 5.98
C HIS A 284 -5.89 -6.25 7.43
N ASP A 285 -4.99 -5.48 8.03
CA ASP A 285 -5.02 -5.06 9.43
C ASP A 285 -5.63 -3.67 9.67
N PHE A 286 -6.19 -3.03 8.63
CA PHE A 286 -6.66 -1.64 8.72
C PHE A 286 -7.68 -1.40 9.84
N GLY A 287 -8.54 -2.39 10.08
CA GLY A 287 -9.57 -2.35 11.11
C GLY A 287 -9.07 -2.32 12.54
N LYS A 288 -7.76 -2.46 12.80
CA LYS A 288 -7.17 -2.19 14.12
C LYS A 288 -7.44 -0.76 14.58
N ILE A 289 -7.71 0.17 13.66
CA ILE A 289 -8.18 1.52 14.00
C ILE A 289 -9.50 1.52 14.78
N GLY A 290 -10.33 0.48 14.64
CA GLY A 290 -11.59 0.32 15.40
C GLY A 290 -11.39 -0.29 16.79
N VAL A 291 -10.19 -0.78 17.12
CA VAL A 291 -9.91 -1.43 18.41
C VAL A 291 -9.52 -0.37 19.45
N PRO A 292 -10.04 -0.46 20.70
CA PRO A 292 -9.63 0.43 21.78
C PRO A 292 -8.12 0.34 22.06
N GLU A 293 -7.46 1.49 22.17
CA GLU A 293 -6.00 1.59 22.33
C GLU A 293 -5.50 0.87 23.60
N LEU A 294 -6.27 0.96 24.70
CA LEU A 294 -5.96 0.25 25.95
C LEU A 294 -5.85 -1.26 25.75
N ILE A 295 -6.69 -1.85 24.90
CA ILE A 295 -6.68 -3.29 24.60
C ILE A 295 -5.52 -3.62 23.65
N LEU A 296 -5.35 -2.81 22.61
CA LEU A 296 -4.31 -3.00 21.58
C LEU A 296 -2.89 -2.99 22.18
N ASN A 297 -2.64 -2.09 23.12
CA ASN A 297 -1.33 -1.90 23.76
C ASN A 297 -1.18 -2.67 25.09
N LYS A 298 -2.12 -3.55 25.44
CA LYS A 298 -2.08 -4.31 26.69
C LYS A 298 -0.87 -5.26 26.69
N ARG A 299 0.00 -5.15 27.71
CA ARG A 299 1.26 -5.92 27.83
C ARG A 299 1.13 -7.13 28.76
N GLN A 300 0.62 -6.87 29.95
CA GLN A 300 0.41 -7.83 31.03
C GLN A 300 -1.08 -8.15 31.16
N LYS A 301 -1.43 -9.14 31.99
CA LYS A 301 -2.84 -9.56 32.17
C LYS A 301 -3.69 -8.49 32.83
N LEU A 302 -3.14 -7.72 33.76
CA LEU A 302 -3.76 -6.55 34.39
C LEU A 302 -3.27 -5.26 33.74
N TYR A 303 -4.13 -4.24 33.74
CA TYR A 303 -3.75 -2.89 33.36
C TYR A 303 -2.82 -2.24 34.40
N PRO A 304 -1.94 -1.31 33.99
CA PRO A 304 -1.04 -0.62 34.93
C PRO A 304 -1.76 0.04 36.11
N GLU A 305 -2.93 0.63 35.86
CA GLU A 305 -3.76 1.27 36.90
C GLU A 305 -4.33 0.24 37.89
N GLN A 306 -4.80 -0.91 37.39
CA GLN A 306 -5.27 -2.00 38.25
C GLN A 306 -4.14 -2.52 39.14
N MET A 307 -2.94 -2.69 38.57
CA MET A 307 -1.76 -3.13 39.32
C MET A 307 -1.38 -2.13 40.44
N GLN A 308 -1.46 -0.82 40.17
CA GLN A 308 -1.22 0.21 41.17
C GLN A 308 -2.25 0.20 42.30
N VAL A 309 -3.53 0.07 41.95
CA VAL A 309 -4.62 -0.05 42.94
C VAL A 309 -4.42 -1.30 43.79
N LEU A 310 -4.10 -2.43 43.17
CA LEU A 310 -3.85 -3.68 43.88
C LEU A 310 -2.66 -3.57 44.85
N LYS A 311 -1.55 -2.99 44.40
CA LYS A 311 -0.40 -2.67 45.27
C LYS A 311 -0.79 -1.81 46.48
N SER A 312 -1.68 -0.85 46.26
CA SER A 312 -2.18 0.03 47.33
C SER A 312 -3.03 -0.75 48.34
N ARG A 313 -3.88 -1.68 47.89
CA ARG A 313 -4.63 -2.57 48.79
C ARG A 313 -3.70 -3.45 49.62
N PHE A 314 -2.70 -4.07 49.01
CA PHE A 314 -1.69 -4.86 49.75
C PHE A 314 -0.96 -4.01 50.80
N SER A 315 -0.55 -2.79 50.45
CA SER A 315 0.10 -1.87 51.38
C SER A 315 -0.83 -1.48 52.54
N LEU A 316 -2.11 -1.24 52.26
CA LEU A 316 -3.12 -0.95 53.26
C LEU A 316 -3.33 -2.14 54.20
N VAL A 317 -3.48 -3.37 53.69
CA VAL A 317 -3.60 -4.58 54.51
C VAL A 317 -2.41 -4.74 55.43
N GLN A 318 -1.19 -4.56 54.93
CA GLN A 318 0.01 -4.62 55.77
C GLN A 318 -0.05 -3.59 56.91
N ARG A 319 -0.41 -2.33 56.61
CA ARG A 319 -0.55 -1.29 57.63
C ARG A 319 -1.66 -1.59 58.63
N THR A 320 -2.77 -2.16 58.19
CA THR A 320 -3.87 -2.58 59.07
C THR A 320 -3.42 -3.70 60.01
N LEU A 321 -2.66 -4.69 59.53
CA LEU A 321 -2.11 -5.76 60.38
C LEU A 321 -1.13 -5.21 61.43
N GLU A 322 -0.20 -4.35 61.02
CA GLU A 322 0.75 -3.68 61.92
C GLU A 322 0.03 -2.84 62.99
N MET A 323 -0.97 -2.06 62.57
CA MET A 323 -1.77 -1.20 63.47
C MET A 323 -2.59 -2.03 64.46
N SER A 324 -3.29 -3.07 64.00
CA SER A 324 -4.09 -3.94 64.87
C SER A 324 -3.22 -4.63 65.92
N CYS A 325 -2.07 -5.18 65.53
CA CYS A 325 -1.12 -5.77 66.46
C CYS A 325 -0.63 -4.74 67.50
N ALA A 326 -0.28 -3.53 67.08
CA ALA A 326 0.15 -2.46 67.99
C ALA A 326 -0.96 -2.05 68.97
N GLN A 327 -2.21 -1.93 68.50
CA GLN A 327 -3.37 -1.59 69.35
C GLN A 327 -3.66 -2.69 70.36
N GLU A 328 -3.59 -3.95 69.96
CA GLU A 328 -3.79 -5.09 70.87
C GLU A 328 -2.67 -5.18 71.90
N LYS A 329 -1.40 -5.00 71.51
CA LYS A 329 -0.27 -4.93 72.46
C LYS A 329 -0.43 -3.79 73.45
N PHE A 330 -0.81 -2.60 72.97
CA PHE A 330 -1.05 -1.44 73.84
C PHE A 330 -2.18 -1.73 74.84
N ARG A 331 -3.31 -2.27 74.37
CA ARG A 331 -4.42 -2.67 75.23
C ARG A 331 -3.98 -3.69 76.28
N TYR A 332 -3.25 -4.71 75.86
CA TYR A 332 -2.74 -5.75 76.75
C TYR A 332 -1.83 -5.19 77.84
N LEU A 333 -0.91 -4.27 77.48
CA LEU A 333 -0.02 -3.58 78.44
C LEU A 333 -0.79 -2.69 79.42
N VAL A 334 -1.83 -1.99 78.96
CA VAL A 334 -2.71 -1.17 79.82
C VAL A 334 -3.49 -2.04 80.81
N GLU A 335 -3.93 -3.21 80.40
CA GLU A 335 -4.65 -4.17 81.25
C GLU A 335 -3.72 -4.89 82.25
N HIS A 336 -2.40 -4.94 81.99
CA HIS A 336 -1.40 -5.65 82.82
C HIS A 336 -0.20 -4.76 83.28
N PRO A 337 -0.41 -3.66 84.04
CA PRO A 337 0.61 -2.64 84.29
C PRO A 337 1.73 -2.99 85.29
N HIS A 338 1.62 -4.08 86.08
CA HIS A 338 2.49 -4.33 87.24
C HIS A 338 3.44 -5.55 87.15
N HIS A 339 3.69 -6.12 85.97
CA HIS A 339 4.50 -7.34 85.83
C HIS A 339 5.96 -7.14 85.36
N HIS A 340 6.49 -5.91 85.40
CA HIS A 340 7.91 -5.64 85.08
C HIS A 340 8.82 -5.80 86.31
N GLY A 341 8.83 -7.00 86.90
CA GLY A 341 9.76 -7.39 87.95
C GLY A 341 10.87 -8.29 87.39
N GLU A 342 12.07 -7.72 87.28
CA GLU A 342 13.39 -8.36 87.21
C GLU A 342 13.55 -9.63 86.35
N SER A 343 14.20 -9.43 85.19
CA SER A 343 15.15 -10.37 84.56
C SER A 343 14.96 -11.85 84.88
N ASN A 344 14.04 -12.51 84.17
CA ASN A 344 14.10 -13.95 83.95
C ASN A 344 13.49 -14.28 82.59
N HIS A 345 14.11 -15.19 81.85
CA HIS A 345 13.63 -15.75 80.58
C HIS A 345 12.31 -16.57 80.73
N SER A 346 11.45 -16.20 81.68
CA SER A 346 10.21 -16.88 82.06
C SER A 346 9.04 -15.93 82.32
N CYS A 347 9.06 -14.70 81.78
CA CYS A 347 7.90 -13.81 81.85
C CYS A 347 6.83 -14.26 80.84
N GLU A 348 5.66 -14.68 81.33
CA GLU A 348 4.53 -15.12 80.52
C GLU A 348 3.98 -13.99 79.62
N HIS A 349 3.96 -12.75 80.13
CA HIS A 349 3.55 -11.58 79.36
C HIS A 349 4.53 -11.24 78.23
N CYS A 350 5.85 -11.40 78.44
CA CYS A 350 6.83 -11.22 77.37
C CYS A 350 6.63 -12.25 76.27
N ARG A 351 6.45 -13.53 76.62
CA ARG A 351 6.16 -14.59 75.62
C ARG A 351 4.88 -14.30 74.84
N TYR A 352 3.84 -13.78 75.50
CA TYR A 352 2.59 -13.41 74.83
C TYR A 352 2.81 -12.28 73.81
N LEU A 353 3.56 -11.24 74.17
CA LEU A 353 3.90 -10.13 73.26
C LEU A 353 4.80 -10.58 72.10
N GLU A 354 5.78 -11.46 72.36
CA GLU A 354 6.63 -12.10 71.34
C GLU A 354 5.79 -12.96 70.39
N GLN A 355 4.83 -13.74 70.92
CA GLN A 355 3.91 -14.54 70.09
C GLN A 355 3.07 -13.66 69.16
N MET A 356 2.59 -12.51 69.63
CA MET A 356 1.88 -11.53 68.78
C MET A 356 2.77 -10.96 67.68
N GLU A 357 4.07 -10.77 67.92
CA GLU A 357 5.04 -10.36 66.90
C GLU A 357 5.27 -11.45 65.86
N ASP A 358 5.44 -12.70 66.32
CA ASP A 358 5.61 -13.84 65.44
C ASP A 358 4.38 -14.03 64.53
N ASP A 359 3.17 -13.88 65.07
CA ASP A 359 1.94 -14.02 64.30
C ASP A 359 1.73 -12.87 63.31
N LEU A 360 2.09 -11.63 63.68
CA LEU A 360 2.16 -10.50 62.74
C LEU A 360 3.16 -10.78 61.61
N ASN A 361 4.37 -11.24 61.95
CA ASN A 361 5.42 -11.54 60.97
C ASN A 361 4.99 -12.66 60.01
N LYS A 362 4.32 -13.71 60.50
CA LYS A 362 3.73 -14.75 59.65
C LYS A 362 2.68 -14.17 58.70
N ALA A 363 1.77 -13.33 59.19
CA ALA A 363 0.74 -12.70 58.36
C ALA A 363 1.34 -11.78 57.27
N ILE A 364 2.36 -10.98 57.61
CA ILE A 364 3.07 -10.13 56.65
C ILE A 364 3.80 -10.98 55.61
N ASN A 365 4.45 -12.08 56.02
CA ASN A 365 5.13 -12.97 55.09
C ASN A 365 4.14 -13.68 54.15
N GLN A 366 2.96 -14.08 54.65
CA GLN A 366 1.89 -14.62 53.81
C GLN A 366 1.42 -13.58 52.77
N LEU A 367 1.25 -12.33 53.18
CA LEU A 367 0.85 -11.25 52.29
C LEU A 367 1.90 -10.97 51.20
N LYS A 368 3.19 -11.04 51.53
CA LYS A 368 4.28 -10.95 50.53
C LYS A 368 4.21 -12.10 49.53
N LEU A 369 3.96 -13.32 50.01
CA LEU A 369 3.84 -14.50 49.15
C LEU A 369 2.67 -14.37 48.16
N TYR A 370 1.54 -13.80 48.60
CA TYR A 370 0.42 -13.46 47.73
C TYR A 370 0.76 -12.38 46.71
N TRP A 371 1.52 -11.36 47.10
CA TRP A 371 1.96 -10.30 46.18
C TRP A 371 2.87 -10.86 45.09
N ASP A 372 3.82 -11.74 45.46
CA ASP A 372 4.71 -12.39 44.51
C ASP A 372 3.93 -13.27 43.53
N LEU A 373 2.91 -14.00 44.01
CA LEU A 373 2.00 -14.79 43.17
C LEU A 373 1.24 -13.92 42.16
N VAL A 374 0.72 -12.76 42.59
CA VAL A 374 0.06 -11.80 41.71
C VAL A 374 1.01 -11.31 40.61
N ASN A 375 2.25 -10.95 40.96
CA ASN A 375 3.24 -10.49 39.98
C ASN A 375 3.59 -11.59 38.98
N GLU A 376 3.76 -12.83 39.46
CA GLU A 376 4.01 -13.98 38.60
C GLU A 376 2.85 -14.19 37.64
N PHE A 377 1.61 -14.23 38.14
CA PHE A 377 0.44 -14.53 37.33
C PHE A 377 0.09 -13.43 36.33
N ASN A 378 0.50 -12.19 36.59
CA ASN A 378 0.28 -11.06 35.70
C ASN A 378 1.07 -11.17 34.38
N GLU A 379 2.07 -12.05 34.29
CA GLU A 379 2.83 -12.27 33.07
C GLU A 379 2.06 -13.16 32.06
N PRO A 380 2.09 -12.86 30.74
CA PRO A 380 1.31 -13.58 29.72
C PRO A 380 1.60 -15.09 29.62
N GLU A 381 2.84 -15.47 29.94
CA GLU A 381 3.35 -16.85 29.84
C GLU A 381 3.27 -17.63 31.15
N ALA A 382 2.85 -16.98 32.24
CA ALA A 382 2.87 -17.56 33.59
C ALA A 382 2.12 -18.91 33.65
N ILE A 383 0.98 -18.97 32.95
CA ILE A 383 0.10 -20.15 32.93
C ILE A 383 0.37 -21.06 31.74
N ALA A 384 0.79 -20.52 30.59
CA ALA A 384 0.91 -21.28 29.34
C ALA A 384 2.01 -22.35 29.36
N ASN A 385 2.94 -22.28 30.31
CA ASN A 385 3.97 -23.30 30.51
C ASN A 385 3.36 -24.60 31.04
N ARG A 386 3.99 -25.76 30.74
CA ARG A 386 3.57 -27.12 31.19
C ARG A 386 3.29 -27.26 32.71
N LYS A 387 3.57 -26.23 33.52
CA LYS A 387 3.25 -26.12 34.94
C LYS A 387 1.75 -26.02 35.24
N PHE A 388 0.87 -25.65 34.30
CA PHE A 388 -0.56 -25.48 34.63
C PHE A 388 -1.41 -26.76 34.49
N GLU A 389 -1.07 -27.66 33.56
CA GLU A 389 -1.64 -29.02 33.56
C GLU A 389 -1.08 -29.89 34.70
N SER A 390 0.03 -29.45 35.30
CA SER A 390 0.65 -30.05 36.50
C SER A 390 0.74 -29.05 37.65
N LEU A 391 -0.31 -28.27 37.90
CA LEU A 391 -0.36 -27.47 39.13
C LEU A 391 -0.24 -28.44 40.30
N SER A 392 0.81 -28.28 41.11
CA SER A 392 0.84 -28.94 42.40
C SER A 392 -0.40 -28.50 43.17
N ASP A 393 -1.08 -29.41 43.86
CA ASP A 393 -2.25 -29.10 44.70
C ASP A 393 -2.00 -27.88 45.61
N GLU A 394 -0.76 -27.70 46.07
CA GLU A 394 -0.28 -26.55 46.84
C GLU A 394 -0.49 -25.17 46.17
N LEU A 395 -0.38 -25.06 44.84
CA LEU A 395 -0.56 -23.79 44.14
C LEU A 395 -2.04 -23.44 43.99
N LEU A 396 -2.90 -24.46 43.75
CA LEU A 396 -4.35 -24.28 43.72
C LEU A 396 -4.88 -23.82 45.07
N GLU A 397 -4.40 -24.42 46.17
CA GLU A 397 -4.75 -23.99 47.52
C GLU A 397 -4.33 -22.53 47.78
N LYS A 398 -3.15 -22.11 47.32
CA LYS A 398 -2.68 -20.71 47.48
C LYS A 398 -3.54 -19.72 46.68
N VAL A 399 -3.93 -20.07 45.46
CA VAL A 399 -4.80 -19.23 44.62
C VAL A 399 -6.20 -19.14 45.23
N ASP A 400 -6.75 -20.25 45.71
CA ASP A 400 -8.05 -20.27 46.39
C ASP A 400 -8.02 -19.39 47.65
N ALA A 401 -6.99 -19.56 48.49
CA ALA A 401 -6.79 -18.75 49.69
C ALA A 401 -6.63 -17.25 49.38
N LEU A 402 -5.92 -16.89 48.30
CA LEU A 402 -5.80 -15.50 47.85
C LEU A 402 -7.14 -14.94 47.39
N SER A 403 -7.92 -15.72 46.63
CA SER A 403 -9.24 -15.30 46.12
C SER A 403 -10.27 -15.05 47.22
N GLN A 404 -10.13 -15.73 48.36
CA GLN A 404 -11.00 -15.60 49.52
C GLN A 404 -10.50 -14.59 50.56
N TYR A 405 -9.29 -14.04 50.38
CA TYR A 405 -8.71 -13.09 51.32
C TYR A 405 -9.47 -11.77 51.28
N ASN A 406 -10.04 -11.39 52.41
CA ASN A 406 -10.76 -10.14 52.59
C ASN A 406 -10.03 -9.22 53.56
N TYR A 407 -10.17 -7.91 53.36
CA TYR A 407 -9.68 -6.89 54.27
C TYR A 407 -10.75 -5.86 54.57
N ILE A 408 -10.56 -5.13 55.67
CA ILE A 408 -11.41 -4.01 56.04
C ILE A 408 -10.79 -2.74 55.44
N ASP A 409 -11.54 -2.10 54.56
CA ASP A 409 -11.13 -0.86 53.91
C ASP A 409 -11.23 0.35 54.84
N THR A 410 -10.78 1.54 54.41
CA THR A 410 -10.80 2.78 55.21
C THR A 410 -12.19 3.16 55.71
N ASP A 411 -13.24 2.74 55.00
CA ASP A 411 -14.64 2.99 55.36
C ASP A 411 -15.23 1.93 56.31
N GLY A 412 -14.42 0.97 56.76
CA GLY A 412 -14.86 -0.13 57.62
C GLY A 412 -15.59 -1.26 56.89
N GLN A 413 -15.64 -1.22 55.55
CA GLN A 413 -16.29 -2.26 54.75
C GLN A 413 -15.33 -3.42 54.43
N VAL A 414 -15.86 -4.64 54.47
CA VAL A 414 -15.12 -5.84 54.07
C VAL A 414 -15.09 -5.90 52.53
N LYS A 415 -13.89 -5.91 51.96
CA LYS A 415 -13.64 -6.01 50.52
C LYS A 415 -12.65 -7.13 50.22
N PRO A 416 -12.74 -7.79 49.05
CA PRO A 416 -11.74 -8.74 48.62
C PRO A 416 -10.41 -8.04 48.32
N LEU A 417 -9.29 -8.68 48.67
CA LEU A 417 -7.96 -8.15 48.38
C LEU A 417 -7.71 -8.09 46.86
N VAL A 418 -8.01 -9.19 46.18
CA VAL A 418 -8.04 -9.31 44.71
C VAL A 418 -9.50 -9.48 44.30
N THR A 419 -10.02 -8.64 43.42
CA THR A 419 -11.42 -8.74 42.99
C THR A 419 -11.64 -9.96 42.09
N PRO A 420 -12.89 -10.45 41.95
CA PRO A 420 -13.19 -11.54 41.01
C PRO A 420 -12.77 -11.24 39.56
N GLU A 421 -12.92 -9.98 39.12
CA GLU A 421 -12.52 -9.54 37.78
C GLU A 421 -10.99 -9.53 37.60
N GLU A 422 -10.24 -9.08 38.61
CA GLU A 422 -8.77 -9.13 38.60
C GLU A 422 -8.29 -10.58 38.59
N MET A 423 -8.94 -11.47 39.35
CA MET A 423 -8.62 -12.89 39.38
C MET A 423 -8.90 -13.57 38.04
N GLU A 424 -10.03 -13.27 37.38
CA GLU A 424 -10.34 -13.77 36.04
C GLU A 424 -9.24 -13.38 35.04
N GLN A 425 -8.77 -12.14 35.09
CA GLN A 425 -7.68 -11.67 34.23
C GLN A 425 -6.36 -12.39 34.54
N LEU A 426 -5.97 -12.53 35.80
CA LEU A 426 -4.75 -13.22 36.21
C LEU A 426 -4.75 -14.70 35.81
N LEU A 427 -5.91 -15.35 35.82
CA LEU A 427 -6.08 -16.77 35.51
C LEU A 427 -6.27 -17.08 34.02
N VAL A 428 -6.11 -16.09 33.13
CA VAL A 428 -6.12 -16.32 31.67
C VAL A 428 -5.04 -17.35 31.29
N PRO A 429 -5.40 -18.49 30.66
CA PRO A 429 -4.46 -19.59 30.45
C PRO A 429 -3.31 -19.30 29.49
N ARG A 430 -3.57 -18.48 28.45
CA ARG A 430 -2.59 -18.15 27.43
C ARG A 430 -2.73 -16.70 26.99
N GLY A 431 -1.64 -15.95 27.10
CA GLY A 431 -1.59 -14.54 26.72
C GLY A 431 -2.13 -13.64 27.81
N ASN A 432 -2.46 -12.42 27.43
CA ASN A 432 -2.76 -11.30 28.32
C ASN A 432 -4.19 -10.73 28.19
N LEU A 433 -4.99 -11.33 27.31
CA LEU A 433 -6.33 -10.85 26.97
C LEU A 433 -7.38 -11.79 27.55
N ASN A 434 -8.33 -11.22 28.27
CA ASN A 434 -9.54 -11.95 28.64
C ASN A 434 -10.44 -12.18 27.41
N ARG A 435 -11.56 -12.87 27.57
CA ARG A 435 -12.45 -13.20 26.45
C ARG A 435 -13.02 -11.97 25.75
N ALA A 436 -13.45 -10.96 26.50
CA ALA A 436 -14.03 -9.74 25.93
C ALA A 436 -12.98 -8.92 25.17
N GLU A 437 -11.77 -8.81 25.73
CA GLU A 437 -10.63 -8.13 25.10
C GLU A 437 -10.18 -8.85 23.83
N ARG A 438 -10.12 -10.19 23.84
CA ARG A 438 -9.81 -10.98 22.64
C ARG A 438 -10.83 -10.74 21.54
N LEU A 439 -12.13 -10.78 21.84
CA LEU A 439 -13.18 -10.48 20.86
C LEU A 439 -13.07 -9.06 20.29
N ALA A 440 -12.69 -8.09 21.13
CA ALA A 440 -12.45 -6.72 20.67
C ALA A 440 -11.26 -6.66 19.69
N ILE A 441 -10.17 -7.39 19.92
CA ILE A 441 -9.08 -7.47 18.94
C ILE A 441 -9.55 -8.20 17.68
N GLU A 442 -10.18 -9.37 17.79
CA GLU A 442 -10.65 -10.17 16.64
C GLU A 442 -11.60 -9.38 15.72
N SER A 443 -12.35 -8.42 16.28
CA SER A 443 -13.24 -7.53 15.51
C SER A 443 -12.51 -6.68 14.45
N HIS A 444 -11.19 -6.51 14.53
CA HIS A 444 -10.42 -5.75 13.55
C HIS A 444 -10.61 -6.28 12.13
N VAL A 445 -10.77 -7.60 11.95
CA VAL A 445 -10.95 -8.20 10.63
C VAL A 445 -12.27 -7.74 10.00
N SER A 446 -13.34 -7.69 10.81
CA SER A 446 -14.64 -7.16 10.39
C SER A 446 -14.59 -5.65 10.15
N HIS A 447 -13.87 -4.89 10.98
CA HIS A 447 -13.67 -3.47 10.74
C HIS A 447 -12.88 -3.20 9.44
N SER A 448 -11.83 -4.00 9.15
CA SER A 448 -11.09 -3.94 7.89
C SER A 448 -12.04 -4.16 6.72
N PHE A 449 -12.84 -5.23 6.76
CA PHE A 449 -13.78 -5.55 5.70
C PHE A 449 -14.82 -4.45 5.46
N GLU A 450 -15.47 -3.96 6.51
CA GLU A 450 -16.50 -2.92 6.39
C GLU A 450 -15.93 -1.59 5.89
N PHE A 451 -14.68 -1.27 6.24
CA PHE A 451 -13.99 -0.11 5.67
C PHE A 451 -13.66 -0.33 4.20
N LEU A 452 -12.99 -1.43 3.86
CA LEU A 452 -12.55 -1.72 2.50
C LEU A 452 -13.74 -1.84 1.54
N LYS A 453 -14.88 -2.36 1.99
CA LYS A 453 -16.10 -2.46 1.20
C LYS A 453 -16.68 -1.10 0.76
N GLN A 454 -16.35 -0.01 1.45
CA GLN A 454 -16.80 1.34 1.08
C GLN A 454 -15.99 1.95 -0.07
N ILE A 455 -14.79 1.44 -0.32
CA ILE A 455 -13.93 1.92 -1.40
C ILE A 455 -14.52 1.47 -2.75
N PRO A 456 -14.70 2.37 -3.73
CA PRO A 456 -15.24 2.03 -5.04
C PRO A 456 -14.17 1.33 -5.89
N TRP A 457 -13.92 0.05 -5.60
CA TRP A 457 -12.93 -0.76 -6.29
C TRP A 457 -13.21 -0.88 -7.79
N THR A 458 -12.14 -0.82 -8.59
CA THR A 458 -12.22 -1.24 -9.99
C THR A 458 -12.54 -2.73 -10.08
N PRO A 459 -13.12 -3.22 -11.21
CA PRO A 459 -13.48 -4.62 -11.35
C PRO A 459 -12.33 -5.61 -11.11
N GLN A 460 -11.09 -5.17 -11.33
CA GLN A 460 -9.86 -5.95 -11.16
C GLN A 460 -9.37 -6.02 -9.71
N LEU A 461 -9.85 -5.14 -8.82
CA LEU A 461 -9.44 -5.04 -7.42
C LEU A 461 -10.58 -5.34 -6.44
N LYS A 462 -11.72 -5.82 -6.96
CA LYS A 462 -12.97 -5.99 -6.19
C LYS A 462 -12.88 -7.06 -5.10
N ALA A 463 -11.91 -7.99 -5.17
CA ALA A 463 -11.79 -9.06 -4.19
C ALA A 463 -10.97 -8.64 -2.97
N ILE A 464 -10.31 -7.48 -2.98
CA ILE A 464 -9.49 -6.97 -1.86
C ILE A 464 -10.20 -7.10 -0.50
N PRO A 465 -11.45 -6.61 -0.33
CA PRO A 465 -12.13 -6.71 0.95
C PRO A 465 -12.28 -8.17 1.41
N MET A 466 -12.69 -9.06 0.52
CA MET A 466 -12.89 -10.49 0.85
C MET A 466 -11.57 -11.21 1.13
N ILE A 467 -10.51 -10.87 0.40
CA ILE A 467 -9.19 -11.46 0.62
C ILE A 467 -8.69 -11.09 2.03
N ALA A 468 -8.75 -9.79 2.36
CA ALA A 468 -8.41 -9.24 3.67
C ALA A 468 -9.29 -9.81 4.79
N TYR A 469 -10.59 -10.01 4.54
CA TYR A 469 -11.54 -10.43 5.57
C TYR A 469 -11.29 -11.85 6.12
N GLY A 470 -10.68 -12.72 5.32
CA GLY A 470 -10.47 -14.11 5.73
C GLY A 470 -9.09 -14.41 6.31
N HIS A 471 -8.22 -13.42 6.53
CA HIS A 471 -6.80 -13.69 6.81
C HIS A 471 -6.53 -14.44 8.12
N HIS A 472 -7.50 -14.44 9.05
CA HIS A 472 -7.48 -15.24 10.29
C HIS A 472 -8.41 -16.48 10.25
N GLU A 473 -8.98 -16.80 9.08
CA GLU A 473 -9.67 -18.07 8.87
C GLU A 473 -8.66 -19.21 8.88
N LYS A 474 -9.12 -20.39 9.33
CA LYS A 474 -8.31 -21.60 9.38
C LYS A 474 -8.98 -22.69 8.59
N LEU A 475 -8.20 -23.53 7.92
CA LEU A 475 -8.74 -24.51 6.99
C LEU A 475 -9.69 -25.53 7.65
N ASP A 476 -9.53 -25.76 8.96
CA ASP A 476 -10.35 -26.62 9.81
C ASP A 476 -11.68 -25.97 10.28
N GLY A 477 -11.90 -24.68 10.01
CA GLY A 477 -13.08 -23.92 10.45
C GLY A 477 -13.00 -23.38 11.88
N THR A 478 -11.84 -23.48 12.55
CA THR A 478 -11.64 -22.91 13.90
C THR A 478 -11.15 -21.46 13.87
N GLY A 479 -11.02 -20.88 12.67
CA GLY A 479 -10.67 -19.48 12.46
C GLY A 479 -11.85 -18.54 12.65
N TYR A 480 -11.62 -17.27 12.36
CA TYR A 480 -12.59 -16.20 12.48
C TYR A 480 -12.42 -15.22 11.32
N PRO A 481 -13.44 -14.42 10.96
CA PRO A 481 -14.70 -14.19 11.68
C PRO A 481 -15.90 -15.06 11.26
N LEU A 482 -15.82 -15.78 10.14
CA LEU A 482 -16.93 -16.56 9.60
C LEU A 482 -16.82 -18.07 9.89
N GLY A 483 -15.64 -18.56 10.25
CA GLY A 483 -15.40 -19.99 10.52
C GLY A 483 -15.42 -20.82 9.22
N LEU A 484 -14.84 -20.26 8.16
CA LEU A 484 -14.80 -20.87 6.83
C LEU A 484 -13.89 -22.10 6.82
N LYS A 485 -14.20 -23.06 5.95
CA LYS A 485 -13.33 -24.22 5.71
C LYS A 485 -12.48 -24.02 4.45
N LYS A 486 -11.48 -24.89 4.25
CA LYS A 486 -10.52 -24.84 3.12
C LYS A 486 -11.11 -24.46 1.75
N ALA A 487 -12.26 -25.04 1.38
CA ALA A 487 -12.88 -24.81 0.07
C ALA A 487 -13.52 -23.43 -0.10
N GLU A 488 -13.81 -22.74 1.01
CA GLU A 488 -14.48 -21.44 1.06
C GLU A 488 -13.48 -20.28 1.17
N ILE A 489 -12.26 -20.56 1.65
CA ILE A 489 -11.21 -19.56 1.84
C ILE A 489 -10.46 -19.36 0.50
N PRO A 490 -10.43 -18.14 -0.07
CA PRO A 490 -9.68 -17.85 -1.29
C PRO A 490 -8.20 -18.22 -1.15
N ILE A 491 -7.59 -18.74 -2.22
CA ILE A 491 -6.16 -19.11 -2.16
C ILE A 491 -5.26 -17.91 -1.82
N GLN A 492 -5.63 -16.71 -2.27
CA GLN A 492 -4.97 -15.45 -1.93
C GLN A 492 -4.94 -15.21 -0.42
N THR A 493 -6.07 -15.44 0.25
CA THR A 493 -6.18 -15.36 1.70
C THR A 493 -5.34 -16.43 2.38
N GLN A 494 -5.34 -17.67 1.89
CA GLN A 494 -4.52 -18.75 2.46
C GLN A 494 -3.02 -18.43 2.38
N MET A 495 -2.55 -17.84 1.27
CA MET A 495 -1.16 -17.38 1.13
C MET A 495 -0.83 -16.27 2.13
N MET A 496 -1.72 -15.29 2.28
CA MET A 496 -1.55 -14.19 3.22
C MET A 496 -1.54 -14.67 4.66
N SER A 497 -2.39 -15.64 5.05
CA SER A 497 -2.36 -16.23 6.39
C SER A 497 -1.02 -16.91 6.71
N VAL A 498 -0.40 -17.59 5.73
CA VAL A 498 0.94 -18.17 5.91
C VAL A 498 1.99 -17.08 6.13
N ALA A 499 1.94 -16.01 5.33
CA ALA A 499 2.86 -14.88 5.43
C ALA A 499 2.70 -14.11 6.76
N ASP A 500 1.47 -13.83 7.18
CA ASP A 500 1.15 -13.14 8.43
C ASP A 500 1.65 -13.92 9.65
N ILE A 501 1.36 -15.22 9.71
CA ILE A 501 1.86 -16.07 10.81
C ILE A 501 3.39 -16.09 10.84
N TYR A 502 4.05 -16.19 9.67
CA TYR A 502 5.51 -16.17 9.63
C TYR A 502 6.10 -14.86 10.14
N ASP A 503 5.58 -13.72 9.67
CA ASP A 503 6.06 -12.40 10.11
C ASP A 503 5.81 -12.21 11.62
N ALA A 504 4.61 -12.57 12.11
CA ALA A 504 4.27 -12.48 13.52
C ALA A 504 5.18 -13.33 14.45
N LEU A 505 5.79 -14.40 13.93
CA LEU A 505 6.72 -15.24 14.67
C LEU A 505 8.17 -14.73 14.62
N THR A 506 8.59 -14.12 13.51
CA THR A 506 10.00 -13.80 13.23
C THR A 506 10.34 -12.32 13.36
N ALA A 507 9.36 -11.42 13.38
CA ALA A 507 9.59 -9.99 13.50
C ALA A 507 10.23 -9.61 14.85
N ALA A 508 11.25 -8.75 14.80
CA ALA A 508 12.08 -8.34 15.95
C ALA A 508 11.56 -7.11 16.70
N ASP A 509 10.51 -6.49 16.19
CA ASP A 509 9.94 -5.19 16.58
C ASP A 509 8.83 -5.29 17.64
N ARG A 510 8.40 -6.48 18.04
CA ARG A 510 7.34 -6.63 19.06
C ARG A 510 7.88 -6.38 20.49
N PRO A 511 7.35 -5.39 21.25
CA PRO A 511 7.89 -4.98 22.56
C PRO A 511 7.87 -6.07 23.65
N TYR A 512 7.07 -7.14 23.47
CA TYR A 512 6.84 -8.19 24.48
C TYR A 512 7.38 -9.56 24.10
N LYS A 513 7.93 -9.73 22.89
CA LYS A 513 8.35 -11.05 22.40
C LYS A 513 9.64 -10.92 21.61
N LYS A 514 10.67 -11.66 22.04
CA LYS A 514 11.89 -11.80 21.25
C LYS A 514 11.54 -12.51 19.93
N SER A 515 12.07 -11.99 18.82
CA SER A 515 12.02 -12.64 17.51
C SER A 515 12.46 -14.11 17.64
N LEU A 516 11.68 -15.01 17.05
CA LEU A 516 12.06 -16.41 16.95
C LEU A 516 13.03 -16.60 15.77
N PRO A 517 14.06 -17.45 15.91
CA PRO A 517 14.90 -17.84 14.79
C PRO A 517 14.07 -18.41 13.64
N VAL A 518 14.55 -18.23 12.41
CA VAL A 518 13.87 -18.65 11.18
C VAL A 518 13.49 -20.12 11.25
N GLU A 519 14.39 -20.99 11.73
CA GLU A 519 14.17 -22.43 11.84
C GLU A 519 12.99 -22.76 12.77
N VAL A 520 12.83 -21.99 13.85
CA VAL A 520 11.72 -22.14 14.80
C VAL A 520 10.42 -21.66 14.17
N GLY A 521 10.44 -20.52 13.46
CA GLY A 521 9.27 -20.02 12.72
C GLY A 521 8.78 -21.02 11.68
N LEU A 522 9.69 -21.56 10.86
CA LEU A 522 9.36 -22.57 9.84
C LEU A 522 8.86 -23.88 10.46
N ARG A 523 9.41 -24.29 11.60
CA ARG A 523 8.91 -25.47 12.33
C ARG A 523 7.48 -25.27 12.80
N ILE A 524 7.14 -24.10 13.36
CA ILE A 524 5.77 -23.79 13.80
C ILE A 524 4.80 -23.78 12.61
N LEU A 525 5.19 -23.23 11.46
CA LEU A 525 4.36 -23.29 10.25
C LEU A 525 4.06 -24.73 9.83
N LYS A 526 5.07 -25.61 9.85
CA LYS A 526 4.86 -27.04 9.55
C LYS A 526 3.91 -27.69 10.55
N GLU A 527 4.09 -27.45 11.85
CA GLU A 527 3.21 -27.99 12.90
C GLU A 527 1.76 -27.51 12.76
N GLU A 528 1.52 -26.26 12.34
CA GLU A 528 0.16 -25.75 12.09
C GLU A 528 -0.44 -26.28 10.78
N ALA A 529 0.37 -26.53 9.75
CA ALA A 529 -0.05 -27.18 8.51
C ALA A 529 -0.42 -28.66 8.74
N GLU A 530 0.36 -29.40 9.52
CA GLU A 530 0.08 -30.79 9.91
C GLU A 530 -1.23 -30.93 10.71
N ARG A 531 -1.68 -29.85 11.36
CA ARG A 531 -2.96 -29.77 12.07
C ARG A 531 -4.13 -29.31 11.20
N ASP A 532 -3.94 -29.23 9.88
CA ASP A 532 -4.95 -28.74 8.92
C ASP A 532 -5.46 -27.32 9.26
N LYS A 533 -4.63 -26.45 9.86
CA LYS A 533 -5.03 -25.06 10.13
C LYS A 533 -4.65 -24.10 9.00
N ILE A 534 -3.52 -24.35 8.35
CA ILE A 534 -3.01 -23.59 7.19
C ILE A 534 -2.64 -24.54 6.06
N ASN A 535 -2.51 -24.02 4.84
CA ASN A 535 -2.37 -24.86 3.65
C ASN A 535 -0.96 -25.48 3.56
N THR A 536 -0.90 -26.82 3.67
CA THR A 536 0.34 -27.60 3.59
C THR A 536 1.10 -27.37 2.29
N ASP A 537 0.43 -27.36 1.13
CA ASP A 537 1.09 -27.16 -0.16
C ASP A 537 1.75 -25.77 -0.23
N LEU A 538 1.08 -24.74 0.31
CA LEU A 538 1.65 -23.38 0.35
C LEU A 538 2.82 -23.27 1.32
N VAL A 539 2.75 -23.94 2.48
CA VAL A 539 3.85 -23.97 3.46
C VAL A 539 5.06 -24.70 2.90
N GLU A 540 4.86 -25.80 2.16
CA GLU A 540 5.95 -26.49 1.47
C GLU A 540 6.63 -25.59 0.44
N VAL A 541 5.86 -24.87 -0.38
CA VAL A 541 6.41 -23.90 -1.35
C VAL A 541 7.15 -22.79 -0.63
N PHE A 542 6.56 -22.21 0.41
CA PHE A 542 7.17 -21.16 1.22
C PHE A 542 8.58 -21.55 1.71
N ILE A 543 8.74 -22.79 2.15
CA ILE A 543 10.00 -23.33 2.67
C ILE A 543 10.96 -23.70 1.53
N GLN A 544 10.51 -24.49 0.54
CA GLN A 544 11.36 -24.99 -0.54
C GLN A 544 11.90 -23.87 -1.42
N LYS A 545 11.09 -22.84 -1.67
CA LYS A 545 11.47 -21.67 -2.47
C LYS A 545 12.09 -20.55 -1.64
N GLN A 546 12.25 -20.78 -0.33
CA GLN A 546 12.84 -19.82 0.61
C GLN A 546 12.18 -18.43 0.52
N VAL A 547 10.85 -18.38 0.50
CA VAL A 547 10.08 -17.12 0.35
C VAL A 547 10.48 -16.07 1.39
N PHE A 548 10.86 -16.51 2.60
CA PHE A 548 11.36 -15.66 3.67
C PHE A 548 12.61 -14.84 3.32
N THR A 549 13.40 -15.24 2.32
CA THR A 549 14.55 -14.46 1.84
C THR A 549 14.14 -13.10 1.25
N ALA A 550 12.86 -12.92 0.89
CA ALA A 550 12.31 -11.62 0.51
C ALA A 550 12.48 -10.56 1.62
N LEU A 551 12.52 -10.99 2.88
CA LEU A 551 12.77 -10.11 4.04
C LEU A 551 14.26 -10.02 4.42
N GLY A 552 15.15 -10.61 3.64
CA GLY A 552 16.58 -10.72 3.96
C GLY A 552 16.90 -11.78 5.03
N HIS A 553 15.94 -12.63 5.41
CA HIS A 553 16.17 -13.73 6.34
C HIS A 553 16.96 -14.88 5.70
N SER A 554 17.76 -15.58 6.50
CA SER A 554 18.54 -16.76 6.08
C SER A 554 18.45 -17.88 7.13
N LEU A 555 18.70 -19.12 6.68
CA LEU A 555 18.84 -20.32 7.52
C LEU A 555 20.27 -20.53 8.01
#